data_AF-A0AA88UN25-F1
#
_entry.id   AF-A0AA88UN25-F1
#
_cell.length_a   1.000
_cell.length_b   1.000
_cell.length_c   1.000
_cell.angle_alpha   90.00
_cell.angle_beta   90.00
_cell.angle_gamma   90.00
#
_symmetry.space_group_name_H-M   'P 1'
#
loop_
_entity.id
_entity.type
_entity.pdbx_description
1 polymer ?
#
loop_
_entity_poly.entity_id
_entity_poly.type
_entity_poly.pdbx_seq_one_letter_code
_entity_poly.pdbx_strand_id
1 'polypeptide(L)'
;MTKEDFVADWHKEKEVSSPSKVDSTFPPNMKEAMESDFMRIAQHLNETITEYKEQFMRLSRFASYVVQYESHRARKFREGLRFKIR
;
A
#
# COMPACT_ATOMS: atom_id res chain seq x y z
N MET A 1 -12.26 0.51 -20.54
CA MET A 1 -11.99 -0.37 -19.38
C MET A 1 -13.21 -0.34 -18.48
N THR A 2 -13.96 -1.42 -18.46
CA THR A 2 -15.19 -1.58 -17.66
C THR A 2 -14.86 -2.12 -16.27
N LYS A 3 -15.80 -2.02 -15.32
CA LYS A 3 -15.59 -2.53 -13.95
C LYS A 3 -15.29 -4.03 -13.94
N GLU A 4 -15.85 -4.76 -14.90
CA GLU A 4 -15.63 -6.20 -15.04
C GLU A 4 -14.23 -6.50 -15.59
N ASP A 5 -13.72 -5.68 -16.51
CA ASP A 5 -12.33 -5.78 -16.99
C ASP A 5 -11.32 -5.56 -15.86
N PHE A 6 -11.57 -4.59 -14.98
CA PHE A 6 -10.71 -4.31 -13.82
C PHE A 6 -10.71 -5.46 -12.80
N VAL A 7 -11.88 -6.05 -12.55
CA VAL A 7 -12.03 -7.20 -11.64
C VAL A 7 -11.39 -8.45 -12.23
N ALA A 8 -11.55 -8.68 -13.54
CA ALA A 8 -10.91 -9.78 -14.25
C ALA A 8 -9.38 -9.64 -14.25
N ASP A 9 -8.85 -8.44 -14.47
CA ASP A 9 -7.41 -8.15 -14.42
C ASP A 9 -6.85 -8.38 -13.00
N TRP A 10 -7.58 -7.90 -11.99
CA TRP A 10 -7.24 -8.12 -10.57
C TRP A 10 -7.25 -9.61 -10.16
N HIS A 11 -8.20 -10.40 -10.65
CA HIS A 11 -8.26 -11.84 -10.38
C HIS A 11 -7.20 -12.63 -11.15
N LYS A 12 -6.87 -12.21 -12.37
CA LYS A 12 -5.80 -12.80 -13.17
C LYS A 12 -4.43 -12.57 -12.55
N GLU A 13 -4.21 -11.40 -11.94
CA GLU A 13 -2.98 -11.08 -11.20
C GLU A 13 -2.86 -11.89 -9.88
N LYS A 14 -3.98 -12.33 -9.31
CA LYS A 14 -4.03 -13.23 -8.14
C LYS A 14 -3.71 -14.69 -8.48
N GLU A 15 -4.10 -15.19 -9.65
CA GLU A 15 -3.87 -16.60 -10.04
C GLU A 15 -2.45 -16.88 -10.55
N VAL A 16 -1.74 -15.87 -11.08
CA VAL A 16 -0.30 -16.01 -11.40
C VAL A 16 0.55 -16.02 -10.11
N SER A 17 -0.01 -15.61 -8.98
CA SER A 17 0.62 -15.71 -7.66
C SER A 17 0.21 -17.01 -6.96
N SER A 18 0.60 -18.14 -7.55
CA SER A 18 0.70 -19.39 -6.78
C SER A 18 1.65 -19.18 -5.59
N PRO A 19 1.34 -19.68 -4.38
CA PRO A 19 2.19 -19.51 -3.20
C PRO A 19 3.37 -20.48 -3.27
N SER A 20 4.29 -20.24 -4.20
CA SER A 20 5.54 -20.99 -4.28
C SER A 20 6.71 -20.01 -4.41
N LYS A 21 7.43 -19.83 -3.30
CA LYS A 21 8.77 -19.24 -3.21
C LYS A 21 8.92 -17.79 -3.69
N VAL A 22 8.22 -16.84 -3.07
CA VAL A 22 8.66 -15.43 -3.10
C VAL A 22 8.80 -14.81 -1.70
N ASP A 23 8.70 -15.63 -0.65
CA ASP A 23 8.98 -15.22 0.74
C ASP A 23 10.48 -15.10 1.04
N SER A 24 11.38 -15.20 0.04
CA SER A 24 12.83 -15.32 0.26
C SER A 24 13.70 -14.25 -0.41
N THR A 25 13.11 -13.21 -1.03
CA THR A 25 13.92 -12.21 -1.76
C THR A 25 13.93 -10.82 -1.12
N PHE A 26 13.26 -10.64 0.02
CA PHE A 26 13.46 -9.46 0.86
C PHE A 26 14.17 -9.92 2.12
N PRO A 27 15.43 -9.49 2.36
CA PRO A 27 16.09 -9.83 3.60
C PRO A 27 15.22 -9.33 4.77
N PRO A 28 15.12 -10.08 5.89
CA PRO A 28 14.17 -9.79 6.97
C PRO A 28 14.23 -8.33 7.47
N ASN A 29 15.44 -7.77 7.49
CA ASN A 29 15.71 -6.36 7.83
C ASN A 29 14.97 -5.36 6.92
N MET A 30 14.70 -5.72 5.67
CA MET A 30 14.04 -4.87 4.69
C MET A 30 12.52 -4.89 4.87
N LYS A 31 11.95 -6.01 5.32
CA LYS A 31 10.52 -6.07 5.66
C LYS A 31 10.20 -5.19 6.87
N GLU A 32 11.00 -5.31 7.94
CA GLU A 32 10.86 -4.47 9.14
C GLU A 32 11.06 -2.98 8.83
N ALA A 33 12.03 -2.65 7.96
CA ALA A 33 12.24 -1.27 7.51
C ALA A 33 11.02 -0.73 6.73
N MET A 34 10.48 -1.49 5.76
CA MET A 34 9.32 -1.07 4.97
C MET A 34 8.05 -0.97 5.83
N GLU A 35 7.90 -1.83 6.83
CA GLU A 35 6.82 -1.77 7.80
C GLU A 35 6.93 -0.52 8.68
N SER A 36 8.14 -0.20 9.17
CA SER A 36 8.42 1.04 9.91
C SER A 36 8.14 2.28 9.06
N ASP A 37 8.54 2.26 7.79
CA ASP A 37 8.26 3.33 6.83
C ASP A 37 6.75 3.49 6.60
N PHE A 38 6.01 2.38 6.47
CA PHE A 38 4.54 2.42 6.38
C PHE A 38 3.91 3.02 7.64
N MET A 39 4.44 2.70 8.81
CA MET A 39 3.92 3.23 10.07
C MET A 39 4.08 4.74 10.16
N ARG A 40 5.15 5.29 9.58
CA ARG A 40 5.51 6.71 9.57
C ARG A 40 5.07 7.48 8.32
N ILE A 41 4.38 6.83 7.38
CA ILE A 41 4.07 7.41 6.08
C ILE A 41 3.19 8.67 6.23
N ALA A 42 3.62 9.77 5.64
CA ALA A 42 2.89 11.02 5.58
C ALA A 42 3.21 11.74 4.27
N GLN A 43 2.25 12.51 3.76
CA GLN A 43 2.38 13.24 2.51
C GLN A 43 3.45 14.33 2.65
N HIS A 44 4.44 14.32 1.76
CA HIS A 44 5.53 15.29 1.74
C HIS A 44 5.06 16.68 1.21
N LEU A 45 5.84 17.73 1.46
CA LEU A 45 5.45 19.13 1.14
C LEU A 45 5.11 19.36 -0.34
N ASN A 46 5.87 18.73 -1.24
CA ASN A 46 5.76 18.91 -2.69
C ASN A 46 5.16 17.68 -3.37
N GLU A 47 4.61 16.75 -2.59
CA GLU A 47 4.04 15.51 -3.10
C GLU A 47 2.55 15.68 -3.36
N THR A 48 2.10 15.23 -4.52
CA THR A 48 0.69 15.18 -4.88
C THR A 48 -0.03 14.09 -4.11
N ILE A 49 -1.36 14.18 -4.02
CA ILE A 49 -2.17 13.13 -3.38
C ILE A 49 -2.00 11.78 -4.12
N THR A 50 -1.77 11.82 -5.43
CA THR A 50 -1.56 10.63 -6.26
C THR A 50 -0.24 9.93 -5.93
N GLU A 51 0.87 10.68 -5.89
CA GLU A 51 2.19 10.14 -5.53
C GLU A 51 2.17 9.54 -4.11
N TYR A 52 1.57 10.26 -3.16
CA TYR A 52 1.39 9.77 -1.79
C TYR A 52 0.57 8.47 -1.75
N LYS A 53 -0.51 8.39 -2.53
CA LYS A 53 -1.34 7.19 -2.65
C LYS A 53 -0.57 6.01 -3.21
N GLU A 54 0.25 6.21 -4.23
CA GLU A 54 1.09 5.15 -4.81
C GLU A 54 2.09 4.62 -3.78
N GLN A 55 2.77 5.51 -3.05
CA GLN A 55 3.68 5.12 -1.97
C GLN A 55 2.95 4.38 -0.85
N PHE A 56 1.78 4.86 -0.44
CA PHE A 56 0.94 4.21 0.56
C PHE A 56 0.55 2.80 0.15
N MET A 57 0.10 2.60 -1.09
CA MET A 57 -0.27 1.29 -1.60
C MET A 57 0.94 0.34 -1.66
N ARG A 58 2.10 0.83 -2.10
CA ARG A 58 3.34 0.06 -2.15
C ARG A 58 3.74 -0.44 -0.76
N LEU A 59 3.75 0.45 0.23
CA LEU A 59 4.18 0.14 1.59
C LEU A 59 3.12 -0.68 2.36
N SER A 60 1.82 -0.55 2.03
CA SER A 60 0.75 -1.32 2.66
C SER A 60 0.88 -2.84 2.54
N ARG A 61 1.61 -3.31 1.51
CA ARG A 61 1.90 -4.73 1.29
C ARG A 61 2.74 -5.34 2.41
N PHE A 62 3.54 -4.52 3.10
CA PHE A 62 4.41 -4.96 4.19
C PHE A 62 3.72 -4.90 5.56
N ALA A 63 2.61 -4.17 5.67
CA ALA A 63 1.89 -3.93 6.91
C ALA A 63 0.38 -4.19 6.74
N SER A 64 0.04 -5.29 6.06
CA SER A 64 -1.36 -5.63 5.73
C SER A 64 -2.25 -5.78 6.96
N TYR A 65 -1.69 -6.18 8.11
CA TYR A 65 -2.39 -6.26 9.40
C TYR A 65 -2.85 -4.89 9.92
N VAL A 66 -2.14 -3.80 9.58
CA VAL A 66 -2.49 -2.43 9.98
C VAL A 66 -3.67 -1.90 9.18
N VAL A 67 -3.78 -2.30 7.91
CA VAL A 67 -4.83 -1.86 6.97
C VAL A 67 -5.71 -3.02 6.50
N GLN A 68 -5.93 -3.98 7.40
CA GLN A 68 -6.71 -5.18 7.13
C GLN A 68 -8.14 -4.84 6.70
N TYR A 69 -8.73 -3.81 7.32
CA TYR A 69 -10.06 -3.32 6.99
C TYR A 69 -9.98 -2.03 6.18
N GLU A 70 -10.92 -1.86 5.26
CA GLU A 70 -11.00 -0.65 4.43
C GLU A 70 -11.16 0.61 5.28
N SER A 71 -11.86 0.54 6.41
CA SER A 71 -11.98 1.63 7.37
C SER A 71 -10.63 2.01 8.00
N HIS A 72 -9.79 1.04 8.34
CA HIS A 72 -8.45 1.28 8.88
C HIS A 72 -7.53 1.87 7.82
N ARG A 73 -7.62 1.36 6.59
CA ARG A 73 -6.91 1.87 5.43
C ARG A 73 -7.24 3.34 5.16
N ALA A 74 -8.53 3.66 5.07
CA ALA A 74 -9.00 5.02 4.83
C ALA A 74 -8.60 5.97 5.96
N ARG A 75 -8.70 5.53 7.23
CA ARG A 75 -8.26 6.32 8.38
C ARG A 75 -6.77 6.63 8.31
N LYS A 76 -5.91 5.63 8.13
CA LYS A 76 -4.45 5.81 8.09
C LYS A 76 -4.01 6.67 6.91
N PHE A 77 -4.62 6.46 5.73
CA PHE A 77 -4.38 7.30 4.56
C PHE A 77 -4.72 8.76 4.85
N ARG A 78 -5.89 9.03 5.45
CA ARG A 78 -6.32 10.39 5.80
C ARG A 78 -5.46 11.04 6.88
N GLU A 79 -4.98 10.27 7.86
CA GLU A 79 -4.08 10.78 8.91
C GLU A 79 -2.72 11.19 8.37
N GLY A 80 -2.21 10.48 7.34
CA GLY A 80 -0.97 10.86 6.68
C GLY A 80 -1.15 11.93 5.61
N LEU A 81 -2.36 12.24 5.17
CA LEU A 81 -2.60 13.36 4.27
C LEU A 81 -2.25 14.67 4.96
N ARG A 82 -1.43 15.47 4.27
CA ARG A 82 -1.10 16.79 4.74
C ARG A 82 -2.22 17.72 4.30
N PHE A 83 -3.16 17.98 5.22
CA PHE A 83 -4.14 19.05 5.02
C PHE A 83 -3.36 20.35 4.84
N LYS A 84 -3.27 20.84 3.59
CA LYS A 84 -2.90 22.24 3.36
C LYS A 84 -3.97 23.06 4.09
N ILE A 85 -3.68 23.48 5.32
CA ILE A 85 -4.29 24.69 5.86
C ILE A 85 -3.76 25.77 4.92
N ARG A 86 -4.64 26.18 4.02
CA ARG A 86 -4.36 27.16 3.00
C ARG A 86 -4.54 28.55 3.59
#